data_AF-A0A2R8F330-F1
#
_entry.id   AF-A0A2R8F330-F1
#
_cell.length_a   1.000
_cell.length_b   1.000
_cell.length_c   1.000
_cell.angle_alpha   90.00
_cell.angle_beta   90.00
_cell.angle_gamma   90.00
#
_symmetry.space_group_name_H-M   'P 1'
#
loop_
_entity.id
_entity.type
_entity.pdbx_description
1 polymer ?
#
loop_
_entity_poly.entity_id
_entity_poly.type
_entity_poly.pdbx_seq_one_letter_code
_entity_poly.pdbx_strand_id
1 'polypeptide(L)' 'MAIQFARIEFLSRSTGGDSCRKASYNARTIVKNKHTKIRYNFFY' A
#
# COMPACT_ATOMS: atom_id res chain seq x y z
N MET A 1 -25.96 -10.22 -12.66
CA MET A 1 -25.06 -9.68 -11.61
C MET A 1 -23.63 -9.88 -12.08
N ALA A 2 -22.98 -8.85 -12.59
CA ALA A 2 -21.59 -8.93 -13.04
C ALA A 2 -20.70 -8.35 -11.93
N ILE A 3 -19.91 -9.20 -11.28
CA ILE A 3 -18.88 -8.74 -10.34
C ILE A 3 -17.74 -8.16 -11.19
N GLN A 4 -17.42 -6.88 -11.01
CA GLN A 4 -16.20 -6.29 -11.59
C GLN A 4 -14.98 -6.86 -10.85
N PHE A 5 -14.23 -7.71 -11.54
CA PHE A 5 -13.04 -8.40 -10.98
C PHE A 5 -11.78 -7.53 -10.95
N ALA A 6 -11.71 -6.44 -11.73
CA ALA A 6 -10.54 -5.57 -11.79
C ALA A 6 -10.89 -4.15 -11.31
N ARG A 7 -10.27 -3.72 -10.20
CA ARG A 7 -10.30 -2.34 -9.71
C ARG A 7 -8.89 -1.76 -9.84
N ILE A 8 -8.77 -0.66 -10.60
CA ILE A 8 -7.54 0.13 -10.67
C ILE A 8 -7.69 1.29 -9.69
N GLU A 9 -6.69 1.49 -8.84
CA GLU A 9 -6.65 2.57 -7.86
C GLU A 9 -5.35 3.35 -8.00
N PHE A 10 -5.47 4.66 -8.23
CA PHE A 10 -4.33 5.56 -8.21
C PHE A 10 -3.96 5.91 -6.78
N LEU A 11 -2.68 5.75 -6.44
CA LEU A 11 -2.17 6.12 -5.13
C LEU A 11 -1.64 7.56 -5.16
N SER A 12 -2.22 8.43 -4.35
CA SER A 12 -1.75 9.82 -4.21
C SER A 12 -1.32 10.11 -2.79
N ARG A 13 -0.24 10.89 -2.63
CA ARG A 13 0.19 11.41 -1.32
C ARG A 13 -0.77 12.47 -0.77
N SER A 14 -1.50 13.19 -1.64
CA SER A 14 -2.44 14.24 -1.22
C SER A 14 -3.64 13.70 -0.43
N THR A 15 -4.00 12.44 -0.66
CA THR A 15 -5.06 11.73 0.07
C THR A 15 -4.52 10.84 1.20
N GLY A 16 -3.23 10.99 1.55
CA GLY A 16 -2.57 10.18 2.58
C GLY A 16 -2.09 8.80 2.10
N GLY A 17 -2.04 8.56 0.79
CA GLY A 17 -1.50 7.34 0.20
C GLY A 17 0.02 7.25 0.32
N ASP A 18 0.53 6.07 0.68
CA ASP A 18 1.95 5.74 0.67
C ASP A 18 2.18 4.41 -0.09
N SER A 19 3.07 4.44 -1.09
CA SER A 19 3.36 3.29 -1.94
C SER A 19 4.09 2.17 -1.18
N CYS A 20 5.00 2.51 -0.27
CA CYS A 20 5.65 1.54 0.62
C CYS A 20 4.62 0.86 1.54
N ARG A 21 3.62 1.61 2.02
CA ARG A 21 2.53 1.05 2.83
C ARG A 21 1.71 0.03 2.03
N LYS A 22 1.25 0.39 0.82
CA LYS A 22 0.45 -0.52 -0.02
C LYS A 22 1.27 -1.74 -0.47
N ALA A 23 2.54 -1.55 -0.80
CA ALA A 23 3.45 -2.66 -1.14
C ALA A 23 3.62 -3.63 0.04
N SER A 24 3.85 -3.12 1.24
CA SER A 24 3.98 -3.93 2.46
C SER A 24 2.71 -4.74 2.74
N TYR A 25 1.54 -4.13 2.58
CA TYR A 25 0.24 -4.80 2.78
C TYR A 25 -0.02 -5.88 1.73
N ASN A 26 0.16 -5.56 0.44
CA ASN A 26 -0.12 -6.48 -0.65
C ASN A 26 0.83 -7.68 -0.68
N ALA A 27 2.13 -7.44 -0.48
CA ALA A 27 3.15 -8.48 -0.52
C ALA A 27 3.35 -9.18 0.83
N ARG A 28 2.71 -8.69 1.90
CA ARG A 28 2.93 -9.14 3.29
C ARG A 28 4.42 -9.18 3.63
N THR A 29 5.11 -8.06 3.42
CA THR A 29 6.55 -7.91 3.72
C THR A 29 6.81 -6.66 4.55
N ILE A 30 7.89 -6.65 5.32
CA ILE A 30 8.30 -5.45 6.05
C ILE A 30 8.98 -4.49 5.06
N VAL A 31 8.37 -3.33 4.85
CA VAL A 31 8.92 -2.29 3.96
C VAL A 31 9.19 -1.03 4.76
N LYS A 32 10.38 -0.46 4.60
CA LYS A 32 10.75 0.83 5.19
C LYS A 32 10.71 1.91 4.12
N ASN A 33 9.95 2.97 4.38
CA ASN A 33 10.02 4.18 3.56
C ASN A 33 11.32 4.94 3.92
N LYS A 34 12.20 5.16 2.94
CA LYS A 34 13.50 5.82 3.15
C LYS A 34 13.36 7.31 3.52
N HIS A 35 12.34 7.98 3.01
CA HIS A 35 12.12 9.41 3.21
C HIS A 35 11.50 9.71 4.57
N THR A 36 10.42 9.01 4.93
CA THR A 36 9.74 9.21 6.22
C THR A 36 10.36 8.39 7.36
N LYS A 37 11.25 7.44 7.04
CA LYS A 37 11.87 6.45 7.94
C LYS A 37 10.87 5.51 8.64
N ILE A 38 9.59 5.57 8.30
CA ILE A 38 8.52 4.72 8.82
C ILE A 38 8.71 3.30 8.30
N ARG A 39 8.53 2.32 9.19
CA ARG A 39 8.51 0.89 8.86
C ARG A 39 7.06 0.40 8.89
N TYR A 40 6.61 -0.16 7.78
CA TYR A 40 5.31 -0.80 7.67
C TYR A 40 5.46 -2.31 7.87
N ASN A 41 4.59 -2.87 8.70
CA ASN A 41 4.53 -4.30 9.01
C ASN A 41 3.06 -4.72 9.13
N PHE A 42 2.62 -5.57 8.19
CA PHE A 42 1.24 -6.10 8.14
C PHE A 42 1.23 -7.65 8.17
N PHE A 43 2.21 -8.25 8.87
CA PHE A 43 2.26 -9.70 9.04
C PHE A 43 1.21 -10.24 10.02
N TYR A 44 0.73 -9.40 10.93
CA TYR A 44 -0.29 -9.73 11.92
C TYR A 44 -1.70 -9.36 11.44
#